data_AF-A0A2C5W5Y0-F1
#
_entry.id   AF-A0A2C5W5Y0-F1
#
_cell.length_a   1.000
_cell.length_b   1.000
_cell.length_c   1.000
_cell.angle_alpha   90.00
_cell.angle_beta   90.00
_cell.angle_gamma   90.00
#
_symmetry.space_group_name_H-M   'P 1'
#
loop_
_entity.id
_entity.type
_entity.pdbx_description
1 polymer ?
#
loop_
_entity_poly.entity_id
_entity_poly.type
_entity_poly.pdbx_seq_one_letter_code
_entity_poly.pdbx_strand_id
1 'polypeptide(L)'
;MTRFGDFDVFCRDSTLAICNLMSKNHDQSGTWGGCELKGIPLSGGRHLGNLGVILLSAIAVVMTSFLILLSSRRKAAVGRIEMEVFLGGYAFIQFCEIFTIGSFPLNEKVRVFFTALHIGAIIATTWVLMLNAVVGYQILDDGTPVSVGLVFGSAAPLFLGTVYIAFDTGYSWTGYWDDSYSGSNRHIALYVLYQVAPLIFLAVYFVLETVLVVKVLEEWVPLIWLGGAAAFFALGQVFNYTISSKICNGTSGKIDGSMFETFFTMISVSLVWYFWTTITEDDWDSSAYA
;
A
#
# COMPACT_ATOMS: atom_id res chain seq x y z
N MET A 1 1.36 19.14 -17.40
CA MET A 1 0.20 18.23 -17.39
C MET A 1 0.76 16.83 -17.56
N THR A 2 0.52 15.93 -16.61
CA THR A 2 0.99 14.54 -16.69
C THR A 2 0.18 13.78 -17.73
N ARG A 3 0.84 13.09 -18.65
CA ARG A 3 0.18 12.20 -19.60
C ARG A 3 -0.04 10.84 -18.93
N PHE A 4 -1.12 10.16 -19.30
CA PHE A 4 -1.44 8.84 -18.76
C PHE A 4 -0.27 7.87 -19.00
N GLY A 5 0.28 7.28 -17.94
CA GLY A 5 1.42 6.37 -18.02
C GLY A 5 2.80 7.01 -17.81
N ASP A 6 2.92 8.34 -17.73
CA ASP A 6 4.22 9.01 -17.54
C ASP A 6 4.54 9.13 -16.04
N PHE A 7 5.72 8.65 -15.62
CA PHE A 7 6.16 8.68 -14.23
C PHE A 7 7.11 9.84 -13.89
N ASP A 8 7.68 10.55 -14.86
CA ASP A 8 8.69 11.60 -14.64
C ASP A 8 8.27 12.65 -13.58
N VAL A 9 7.09 13.25 -13.72
CA VAL A 9 6.59 14.25 -12.78
C VAL A 9 6.29 13.63 -11.41
N PHE A 10 5.76 12.41 -11.38
CA PHE A 10 5.48 11.71 -10.14
C PHE A 10 6.78 11.45 -9.38
N CYS A 11 7.81 10.92 -10.03
CA CYS A 11 9.10 10.63 -9.40
C CYS A 11 9.91 11.88 -9.05
N ARG A 12 9.68 13.01 -9.72
CA ARG A 12 10.26 14.31 -9.34
C ARG A 12 9.65 14.87 -8.06
N ASP A 13 8.33 14.75 -7.92
CA ASP A 13 7.58 15.48 -6.90
C ASP A 13 7.20 14.61 -5.69
N SER A 14 7.38 13.29 -5.77
CA SER A 14 7.04 12.30 -4.74
C SER A 14 8.04 11.13 -4.71
N THR A 15 8.10 10.41 -3.59
CA THR A 15 8.91 9.20 -3.45
C THR A 15 7.99 7.99 -3.59
N LEU A 16 8.16 7.24 -4.68
CA LEU A 16 7.34 6.08 -5.01
C LEU A 16 8.21 4.86 -5.23
N ALA A 17 7.72 3.68 -4.87
CA ALA A 17 8.44 2.43 -5.11
C ALA A 17 8.81 2.27 -6.60
N ILE A 18 7.86 2.58 -7.50
CA ILE A 18 8.05 2.51 -8.96
C ILE A 18 9.22 3.34 -9.48
N CYS A 19 9.60 4.42 -8.81
CA CYS A 19 10.72 5.27 -9.25
C CYS A 19 12.06 4.51 -9.22
N ASN A 20 12.22 3.54 -8.31
CA ASN A 20 13.37 2.63 -8.34
C ASN A 20 13.45 1.79 -9.63
N LEU A 21 12.36 1.61 -10.37
CA LEU A 21 12.38 0.90 -11.67
C LEU A 21 12.59 1.84 -12.84
N MET A 22 12.28 3.13 -12.69
CA MET A 22 12.40 4.14 -13.75
C MET A 22 13.80 4.77 -13.81
N SER A 23 14.57 4.72 -12.72
CA SER A 23 15.98 5.15 -12.71
C SER A 23 16.88 4.07 -13.30
N LYS A 24 17.87 4.47 -14.11
CA LYS A 24 18.92 3.56 -14.63
C LYS A 24 19.83 3.00 -13.53
N ASN A 25 19.96 3.71 -12.40
CA ASN A 25 20.71 3.25 -11.23
C ASN A 25 19.80 2.50 -10.23
N HIS A 26 18.55 2.29 -10.64
CA HIS A 26 17.50 1.66 -9.86
C HIS A 26 17.24 2.27 -8.49
N ASP A 27 17.41 3.59 -8.34
CA ASP A 27 17.20 4.37 -7.11
C ASP A 27 16.10 5.43 -7.28
N GLN A 28 15.91 6.26 -6.25
CA GLN A 28 14.99 7.39 -6.27
C GLN A 28 15.56 8.61 -7.02
N SER A 29 16.78 8.53 -7.57
CA SER A 29 17.47 9.62 -8.28
C SER A 29 17.60 9.31 -9.77
N GLY A 30 16.63 9.77 -10.56
CA GLY A 30 16.63 9.62 -12.01
C GLY A 30 16.77 10.95 -12.77
N THR A 31 16.55 10.90 -14.08
CA THR A 31 16.66 12.07 -14.98
C THR A 31 15.59 13.14 -14.75
N TRP A 32 14.57 12.84 -13.93
CA TRP A 32 13.47 13.72 -13.58
C TRP A 32 13.86 14.87 -12.63
N GLY A 33 15.02 14.76 -11.97
CA GLY A 33 15.53 15.77 -11.04
C GLY A 33 14.69 15.90 -9.76
N GLY A 34 14.67 17.07 -9.14
CA GLY A 34 13.92 17.31 -7.90
C GLY A 34 14.78 17.21 -6.65
N CYS A 35 14.13 17.11 -5.49
CA CYS A 35 14.81 17.06 -4.21
C CYS A 35 15.17 15.61 -3.86
N GLU A 36 16.45 15.34 -3.68
CA GLU A 36 16.94 14.01 -3.29
C GLU A 36 17.00 13.88 -1.77
N LEU A 37 16.44 12.78 -1.27
CA LEU A 37 16.57 12.38 0.14
C LEU A 37 17.99 11.88 0.42
N LYS A 38 18.74 12.65 1.23
CA LYS A 38 20.11 12.32 1.64
C LYS A 38 20.19 11.78 3.05
N GLY A 39 19.17 12.01 3.87
CA GLY A 39 19.03 11.48 5.22
C GLY A 39 20.32 11.53 6.05
N ILE A 40 20.75 10.37 6.55
CA ILE A 40 21.97 10.25 7.38
C ILE A 40 23.15 9.78 6.51
N PRO A 41 24.28 10.51 6.49
CA PRO A 41 25.49 10.05 5.80
C PRO A 41 26.12 8.85 6.51
N LEU A 42 26.53 7.86 5.73
CA LEU A 42 27.21 6.64 6.17
C LEU A 42 28.64 6.60 5.60
N SER A 43 29.44 5.62 6.06
CA SER A 43 30.78 5.40 5.52
C SER A 43 30.75 5.02 4.03
N GLY A 44 31.73 5.55 3.29
CA GLY A 44 31.87 5.29 1.85
C GLY A 44 30.93 6.10 0.95
N GLY A 45 30.47 7.28 1.39
CA GLY A 45 29.59 8.15 0.60
C GLY A 45 28.16 7.62 0.43
N ARG A 46 27.78 6.62 1.22
CA ARG A 46 26.43 6.05 1.23
C ARG A 46 25.54 6.86 2.13
N HIS A 47 24.24 6.74 1.93
CA HIS A 47 23.23 7.47 2.69
C HIS A 47 22.13 6.51 3.16
N LEU A 48 21.64 6.73 4.37
CA LEU A 48 20.38 6.16 4.84
C LEU A 48 19.30 7.22 4.58
N GLY A 49 18.57 7.07 3.48
CA GLY A 49 17.77 8.15 2.90
C GLY A 49 16.58 8.55 3.76
N ASN A 50 15.62 7.63 3.98
CA ASN A 50 14.35 7.96 4.63
C ASN A 50 14.17 7.22 5.96
N LEU A 51 14.86 7.70 7.00
CA LEU A 51 14.77 7.11 8.35
C LEU A 51 13.34 7.10 8.87
N GLY A 52 12.54 8.11 8.56
CA GLY A 52 11.14 8.21 8.96
C GLY A 52 10.31 7.05 8.43
N VAL A 53 10.36 6.81 7.12
CA VAL A 53 9.68 5.68 6.47
C VAL A 53 10.17 4.35 7.04
N ILE A 54 11.48 4.17 7.24
CA ILE A 54 12.03 2.92 7.81
C ILE A 54 11.43 2.62 9.19
N LEU A 55 11.44 3.61 10.09
CA LEU A 55 10.94 3.44 11.44
C LEU A 55 9.42 3.24 11.47
N LEU A 56 8.67 4.04 10.71
CA LEU A 56 7.22 3.93 10.64
C LEU A 56 6.77 2.63 10.00
N SER A 57 7.45 2.17 8.95
CA SER A 57 7.16 0.87 8.32
C SER A 57 7.42 -0.28 9.30
N ALA A 58 8.50 -0.22 10.08
CA ALA A 58 8.77 -1.22 11.11
C ALA A 58 7.69 -1.22 12.22
N ILE A 59 7.26 -0.03 12.66
CA ILE A 59 6.15 0.12 13.61
C ILE A 59 4.86 -0.44 13.01
N ALA A 60 4.58 -0.15 11.72
CA ALA A 60 3.40 -0.64 11.02
C ALA A 60 3.39 -2.17 10.92
N VAL A 61 4.54 -2.82 10.67
CA VAL A 61 4.65 -4.29 10.69
C VAL A 61 4.30 -4.85 12.08
N VAL A 62 4.86 -4.26 13.15
CA VAL A 62 4.58 -4.70 14.54
C VAL A 62 3.12 -4.49 14.91
N MET A 63 2.58 -3.30 14.62
CA MET A 63 1.18 -2.95 14.86
C MET A 63 0.25 -3.91 14.11
N THR A 64 0.50 -4.14 12.83
CA THR A 64 -0.33 -5.03 12.00
C THR A 64 -0.25 -6.47 12.47
N SER A 65 0.94 -6.93 12.89
CA SER A 65 1.10 -8.26 13.52
C SER A 65 0.26 -8.38 14.79
N PHE A 66 0.20 -7.32 15.60
CA PHE A 66 -0.68 -7.28 16.78
C PHE A 66 -2.16 -7.31 16.39
N LEU A 67 -2.58 -6.58 15.36
CA LEU A 67 -3.97 -6.63 14.86
C LEU A 67 -4.35 -8.02 14.31
N ILE A 68 -3.43 -8.72 13.65
CA ILE A 68 -3.64 -10.12 13.22
C ILE A 68 -3.88 -11.00 14.45
N LEU A 69 -3.07 -10.85 15.50
CA LEU A 69 -3.26 -11.61 16.75
C LEU A 69 -4.62 -11.31 17.40
N LEU A 70 -5.07 -10.04 17.41
CA LEU A 70 -6.40 -9.68 17.90
C LEU A 70 -7.52 -10.27 17.04
N SER A 71 -7.36 -10.24 15.72
CA SER A 71 -8.34 -10.81 14.77
C SER A 71 -8.50 -12.32 14.97
N SER A 72 -7.39 -13.05 15.19
CA SER A 72 -7.39 -14.50 15.40
C SER A 72 -8.16 -14.95 16.65
N ARG A 73 -8.34 -14.05 17.62
CA ARG A 73 -9.11 -14.32 18.84
C ARG A 73 -10.62 -14.21 18.62
N ARG A 74 -11.07 -13.53 17.55
CA ARG A 74 -12.49 -13.32 17.22
C ARG A 74 -13.06 -14.50 16.43
N LYS A 75 -13.32 -15.62 17.10
CA LYS A 75 -13.67 -16.89 16.44
C LYS A 75 -14.99 -16.86 15.65
N ALA A 76 -15.94 -16.01 16.03
CA ALA A 76 -17.25 -15.89 15.41
C ALA A 76 -17.39 -14.71 14.42
N ALA A 77 -16.33 -13.89 14.26
CA ALA A 77 -16.41 -12.73 13.38
C ALA A 77 -16.39 -13.15 11.91
N VAL A 78 -17.34 -12.59 11.15
CA VAL A 78 -17.48 -12.82 9.71
C VAL A 78 -16.26 -12.31 8.95
N GLY A 79 -15.72 -13.12 8.04
CA GLY A 79 -14.60 -12.72 7.18
C GLY A 79 -13.26 -12.59 7.93
N ARG A 80 -13.10 -13.25 9.08
CA ARG A 80 -11.87 -13.18 9.89
C ARG A 80 -10.62 -13.53 9.10
N ILE A 81 -10.64 -14.65 8.37
CA ILE A 81 -9.44 -15.13 7.66
C ILE A 81 -9.07 -14.14 6.55
N GLU A 82 -10.08 -13.62 5.86
CA GLU A 82 -9.94 -12.66 4.78
C GLU A 82 -9.40 -11.31 5.31
N MET A 83 -9.81 -10.88 6.50
CA MET A 83 -9.21 -9.74 7.21
C MET A 83 -7.75 -10.01 7.62
N GLU A 84 -7.42 -11.19 8.13
CA GLU A 84 -6.03 -11.57 8.44
C GLU A 84 -5.14 -11.60 7.19
N VAL A 85 -5.67 -12.05 6.04
CA VAL A 85 -4.95 -12.02 4.76
C VAL A 85 -4.70 -10.59 4.30
N PHE A 86 -5.69 -9.70 4.42
CA PHE A 86 -5.51 -8.27 4.14
C PHE A 86 -4.41 -7.65 5.02
N LEU A 87 -4.48 -7.86 6.34
CA LEU A 87 -3.48 -7.36 7.28
C LEU A 87 -2.10 -7.96 7.01
N GLY A 88 -2.01 -9.26 6.70
CA GLY A 88 -0.77 -9.91 6.31
C GLY A 88 -0.17 -9.30 5.04
N GLY A 89 -1.01 -8.98 4.06
CA GLY A 89 -0.63 -8.25 2.85
C GLY A 89 -0.08 -6.86 3.16
N TYR A 90 -0.77 -6.09 4.02
CA TYR A 90 -0.28 -4.78 4.45
C TYR A 90 1.05 -4.87 5.21
N ALA A 91 1.22 -5.83 6.12
CA ALA A 91 2.49 -6.07 6.79
C ALA A 91 3.62 -6.38 5.78
N PHE A 92 3.33 -7.15 4.73
CA PHE A 92 4.29 -7.43 3.66
C PHE A 92 4.64 -6.20 2.81
N ILE A 93 3.67 -5.34 2.50
CA ILE A 93 3.89 -4.04 1.86
C ILE A 93 4.87 -3.21 2.69
N GLN A 94 4.57 -3.03 3.99
CA GLN A 94 5.41 -2.25 4.91
C GLN A 94 6.82 -2.84 5.06
N PHE A 95 6.94 -4.17 5.09
CA PHE A 95 8.24 -4.83 5.06
C PHE A 95 9.04 -4.49 3.79
N CYS A 96 8.41 -4.51 2.61
CA CYS A 96 9.07 -4.11 1.37
C CYS A 96 9.37 -2.60 1.32
N GLU A 97 8.52 -1.78 1.94
CA GLU A 97 8.64 -0.33 1.99
C GLU A 97 9.96 0.12 2.64
N ILE A 98 10.40 -0.59 3.69
CA ILE A 98 11.70 -0.39 4.36
C ILE A 98 12.86 -0.40 3.35
N PHE A 99 12.82 -1.33 2.39
CA PHE A 99 13.91 -1.55 1.43
C PHE A 99 13.77 -0.75 0.14
N THR A 100 12.58 -0.18 -0.12
CA THR A 100 12.25 0.49 -1.38
C THR A 100 12.17 1.99 -1.22
N ILE A 101 11.22 2.49 -0.43
CA ILE A 101 11.00 3.92 -0.15
C ILE A 101 11.89 4.39 1.01
N GLY A 102 12.20 3.50 1.96
CA GLY A 102 13.16 3.75 3.04
C GLY A 102 14.56 4.14 2.54
N SER A 103 14.87 3.89 1.26
CA SER A 103 16.15 4.23 0.61
C SER A 103 17.35 3.68 1.39
N PHE A 104 17.23 2.42 1.83
CA PHE A 104 18.34 1.67 2.43
C PHE A 104 19.46 1.48 1.38
N PRO A 105 20.75 1.58 1.74
CA PRO A 105 21.86 1.46 0.80
C PRO A 105 22.09 0.01 0.36
N LEU A 106 21.18 -0.49 -0.48
CA LEU A 106 21.17 -1.83 -1.06
C LEU A 106 21.89 -1.85 -2.41
N ASN A 107 22.29 -3.06 -2.83
CA ASN A 107 22.66 -3.31 -4.21
C ASN A 107 21.45 -3.10 -5.15
N GLU A 108 21.69 -2.58 -6.35
CA GLU A 108 20.66 -2.30 -7.37
C GLU A 108 19.71 -3.50 -7.59
N LYS A 109 20.23 -4.71 -7.70
CA LYS A 109 19.44 -5.92 -7.99
C LYS A 109 18.53 -6.27 -6.83
N VAL A 110 18.98 -6.04 -5.60
CA VAL A 110 18.19 -6.26 -4.39
C VAL A 110 17.11 -5.19 -4.29
N ARG A 111 17.40 -3.94 -4.68
CA ARG A 111 16.38 -2.88 -4.71
C ARG A 111 15.30 -3.15 -5.75
N VAL A 112 15.67 -3.61 -6.95
CA VAL A 112 14.72 -4.08 -7.97
C VAL A 112 13.87 -5.22 -7.41
N PHE A 113 14.50 -6.19 -6.72
CA PHE A 113 13.79 -7.33 -6.14
C PHE A 113 12.66 -6.90 -5.20
N PHE A 114 12.99 -6.09 -4.18
CA PHE A 114 12.00 -5.60 -3.22
C PHE A 114 11.00 -4.65 -3.87
N THR A 115 11.39 -3.86 -4.86
CA THR A 115 10.48 -2.93 -5.55
C THR A 115 9.39 -3.66 -6.30
N ALA A 116 9.73 -4.72 -7.04
CA ALA A 116 8.74 -5.52 -7.74
C ALA A 116 7.76 -6.21 -6.78
N LEU A 117 8.28 -6.79 -5.69
CA LEU A 117 7.44 -7.40 -4.65
C LEU A 117 6.53 -6.37 -3.98
N HIS A 118 7.03 -5.17 -3.70
CA HIS A 118 6.26 -4.08 -3.09
C HIS A 118 5.08 -3.67 -3.98
N ILE A 119 5.33 -3.41 -5.26
CA ILE A 119 4.29 -2.97 -6.21
C ILE A 119 3.26 -4.08 -6.45
N GLY A 120 3.72 -5.33 -6.58
CA GLY A 120 2.83 -6.49 -6.68
C GLY A 120 1.97 -6.70 -5.43
N ALA A 121 2.55 -6.48 -4.25
CA ALA A 121 1.83 -6.58 -2.99
C ALA A 121 0.73 -5.51 -2.89
N ILE A 122 0.99 -4.27 -3.30
CA ILE A 122 0.00 -3.18 -3.27
C ILE A 122 -1.27 -3.54 -4.05
N ILE A 123 -1.14 -3.98 -5.30
CA ILE A 123 -2.32 -4.36 -6.10
C ILE A 123 -3.03 -5.59 -5.53
N ALA A 124 -2.28 -6.60 -5.07
CA ALA A 124 -2.87 -7.80 -4.51
C ALA A 124 -3.61 -7.51 -3.19
N THR A 125 -3.03 -6.73 -2.28
CA THR A 125 -3.64 -6.39 -0.99
C THR A 125 -4.86 -5.49 -1.15
N THR A 126 -4.84 -4.53 -2.07
CA THR A 126 -6.03 -3.70 -2.35
C THR A 126 -7.14 -4.50 -3.01
N TRP A 127 -6.80 -5.47 -3.87
CA TRP A 127 -7.77 -6.44 -4.39
C TRP A 127 -8.38 -7.32 -3.29
N VAL A 128 -7.56 -7.86 -2.38
CA VAL A 128 -8.03 -8.61 -1.21
C VAL A 128 -8.99 -7.77 -0.38
N LEU A 129 -8.63 -6.51 -0.07
CA LEU A 129 -9.49 -5.62 0.69
C LEU A 129 -10.85 -5.42 0.00
N MET A 130 -10.86 -5.20 -1.31
CA MET A 130 -12.11 -5.08 -2.08
C MET A 130 -12.95 -6.36 -2.01
N LEU A 131 -12.34 -7.55 -2.08
CA LEU A 131 -13.05 -8.81 -1.92
C LEU A 131 -13.58 -9.02 -0.50
N ASN A 132 -12.89 -8.52 0.54
CA ASN A 132 -13.41 -8.57 1.91
C ASN A 132 -14.77 -7.88 2.02
N ALA A 133 -14.98 -6.76 1.31
CA ALA A 133 -16.30 -6.11 1.28
C ALA A 133 -17.37 -6.99 0.64
N VAL A 134 -17.03 -7.82 -0.36
CA VAL A 134 -17.98 -8.77 -0.97
C VAL A 134 -18.33 -9.90 0.00
N VAL A 135 -17.35 -10.40 0.76
CA VAL A 135 -17.57 -11.41 1.82
C VAL A 135 -18.48 -10.87 2.92
N GLY A 136 -18.41 -9.58 3.23
CA GLY A 136 -19.30 -8.91 4.19
C GLY A 136 -20.80 -9.05 3.85
N TYR A 137 -21.17 -9.17 2.57
CA TYR A 137 -22.56 -9.40 2.16
C TYR A 137 -23.04 -10.85 2.37
N GLN A 138 -22.18 -11.74 2.87
CA GLN A 138 -22.49 -13.16 3.11
C GLN A 138 -23.03 -13.89 1.87
N ILE A 139 -22.67 -13.42 0.67
CA ILE A 139 -23.02 -14.08 -0.60
C ILE A 139 -22.27 -15.42 -0.73
N LEU A 140 -21.08 -15.47 -0.14
CA LEU A 140 -20.26 -16.67 0.00
C LEU A 140 -20.07 -16.94 1.48
N ASP A 141 -20.16 -18.21 1.87
CA ASP A 141 -19.86 -18.65 3.23
C ASP A 141 -18.41 -18.29 3.57
N ASP A 142 -18.22 -17.41 4.55
CA ASP A 142 -16.92 -16.88 4.96
C ASP A 142 -16.08 -17.96 5.66
N GLY A 143 -14.74 -17.86 5.55
CA GLY A 143 -13.85 -18.85 6.14
C GLY A 143 -13.92 -20.27 5.53
N THR A 144 -14.75 -20.48 4.50
CA THR A 144 -14.73 -21.72 3.73
C THR A 144 -13.48 -21.82 2.87
N PRO A 145 -12.99 -23.04 2.55
CA PRO A 145 -11.89 -23.22 1.59
C PRO A 145 -12.18 -22.57 0.23
N VAL A 146 -13.45 -22.41 -0.13
CA VAL A 146 -13.90 -21.75 -1.36
C VAL A 146 -13.69 -20.24 -1.27
N SER A 147 -14.15 -19.57 -0.20
CA SER A 147 -13.93 -18.14 0.01
C SER A 147 -12.43 -17.81 0.04
N VAL A 148 -11.67 -18.52 0.86
CA VAL A 148 -10.21 -18.35 0.97
C VAL A 148 -9.52 -18.65 -0.36
N GLY A 149 -9.91 -19.73 -1.04
CA GLY A 149 -9.40 -20.09 -2.36
C GLY A 149 -9.69 -19.04 -3.42
N LEU A 150 -10.84 -18.37 -3.37
CA LEU A 150 -11.19 -17.26 -4.26
C LEU A 150 -10.32 -16.05 -3.99
N VAL A 151 -10.15 -15.65 -2.72
CA VAL A 151 -9.30 -14.51 -2.33
C VAL A 151 -7.86 -14.73 -2.80
N PHE A 152 -7.23 -15.86 -2.44
CA PHE A 152 -5.87 -16.15 -2.86
C PHE A 152 -5.74 -16.39 -4.36
N GLY A 153 -6.66 -17.17 -4.94
CA GLY A 153 -6.63 -17.54 -6.34
C GLY A 153 -6.82 -16.36 -7.29
N SER A 154 -7.59 -15.35 -6.90
CA SER A 154 -7.79 -14.12 -7.69
C SER A 154 -6.72 -13.05 -7.41
N ALA A 155 -6.17 -12.98 -6.20
CA ALA A 155 -5.06 -12.07 -5.88
C ALA A 155 -3.74 -12.53 -6.51
N ALA A 156 -3.49 -13.84 -6.63
CA ALA A 156 -2.23 -14.38 -7.13
C ALA A 156 -1.87 -13.94 -8.56
N PRO A 157 -2.78 -13.95 -9.56
CA PRO A 157 -2.49 -13.42 -10.90
C PRO A 157 -2.11 -11.93 -10.89
N LEU A 158 -2.77 -11.12 -10.05
CA LEU A 158 -2.45 -9.69 -9.92
C LEU A 158 -1.07 -9.49 -9.29
N PHE A 159 -0.76 -10.24 -8.24
CA PHE A 159 0.56 -10.23 -7.60
C PHE A 159 1.65 -10.67 -8.58
N LEU A 160 1.55 -11.91 -9.10
CA LEU A 160 2.58 -12.53 -9.92
C LEU A 160 2.75 -11.81 -11.26
N GLY A 161 1.65 -11.39 -11.90
CA GLY A 161 1.69 -10.65 -13.15
C GLY A 161 2.38 -9.29 -12.98
N THR A 162 2.06 -8.57 -11.91
CA THR A 162 2.68 -7.27 -11.62
C THR A 162 4.16 -7.41 -11.23
N VAL A 163 4.50 -8.40 -10.39
CA VAL A 163 5.88 -8.72 -10.05
C VAL A 163 6.68 -9.08 -11.30
N TYR A 164 6.12 -9.89 -12.19
CA TYR A 164 6.77 -10.26 -13.45
C TYR A 164 7.08 -9.03 -14.31
N ILE A 165 6.09 -8.15 -14.53
CA ILE A 165 6.27 -6.92 -15.31
C ILE A 165 7.33 -6.02 -14.65
N ALA A 166 7.29 -5.86 -13.33
CA ALA A 166 8.24 -5.05 -12.59
C ALA A 166 9.67 -5.64 -12.62
N PHE A 167 9.83 -6.96 -12.54
CA PHE A 167 11.12 -7.62 -12.72
C PHE A 167 11.66 -7.47 -14.13
N ASP A 168 10.82 -7.67 -15.14
CA ASP A 168 11.26 -7.51 -16.52
C ASP A 168 11.65 -6.07 -16.83
N THR A 169 10.94 -5.09 -16.23
CA THR A 169 11.35 -3.68 -16.26
C THR A 169 12.72 -3.51 -15.62
N GLY A 170 12.84 -3.81 -14.32
CA GLY A 170 14.05 -3.49 -13.56
C GLY A 170 15.29 -4.33 -13.91
N TYR A 171 15.14 -5.57 -14.36
CA TYR A 171 16.27 -6.40 -14.78
C TYR A 171 16.51 -6.42 -16.28
N SER A 172 15.60 -5.84 -17.08
CA SER A 172 15.71 -5.79 -18.55
C SER A 172 15.97 -7.19 -19.14
N TRP A 173 15.21 -8.20 -18.70
CA TRP A 173 15.41 -9.58 -19.16
C TRP A 173 14.99 -9.77 -20.62
N THR A 174 13.86 -9.18 -21.01
CA THR A 174 13.38 -9.23 -22.40
C THR A 174 13.70 -7.96 -23.20
N GLY A 175 14.05 -6.88 -22.51
CA GLY A 175 14.22 -5.54 -23.08
C GLY A 175 12.90 -4.87 -23.54
N TYR A 176 11.75 -5.51 -23.34
CA TYR A 176 10.45 -4.99 -23.83
C TYR A 176 10.08 -3.63 -23.21
N TRP A 177 10.48 -3.39 -21.96
CA TRP A 177 10.17 -2.15 -21.24
C TRP A 177 11.31 -1.12 -21.26
N ASP A 178 12.43 -1.35 -21.96
CA ASP A 178 13.62 -0.50 -21.87
C ASP A 178 13.38 0.95 -22.33
N ASP A 179 12.41 1.16 -23.21
CA ASP A 179 11.99 2.49 -23.64
C ASP A 179 11.52 3.35 -22.45
N SER A 180 11.09 2.73 -21.34
CA SER A 180 10.68 3.44 -20.11
C SER A 180 11.84 4.09 -19.36
N TYR A 181 13.10 3.83 -19.71
CA TYR A 181 14.27 4.53 -19.16
C TYR A 181 14.58 5.86 -19.85
N SER A 182 13.77 6.25 -20.83
CA SER A 182 13.99 7.43 -21.65
C SER A 182 12.76 8.36 -21.66
N GLY A 183 12.99 9.63 -22.01
CA GLY A 183 11.93 10.62 -22.12
C GLY A 183 11.23 10.88 -20.78
N SER A 184 9.92 10.63 -20.72
CA SER A 184 9.06 10.91 -19.55
C SER A 184 8.84 9.71 -18.62
N ASN A 185 9.67 8.67 -18.73
CA ASN A 185 9.54 7.42 -17.99
C ASN A 185 8.16 6.79 -18.15
N ARG A 186 7.74 6.62 -19.40
CA ARG A 186 6.40 6.16 -19.74
C ARG A 186 6.28 4.65 -19.56
N HIS A 187 5.38 4.21 -18.69
CA HIS A 187 5.16 2.79 -18.42
C HIS A 187 3.68 2.47 -18.10
N ILE A 188 2.87 2.26 -19.13
CA ILE A 188 1.39 2.14 -19.00
C ILE A 188 0.96 0.96 -18.13
N ALA A 189 1.59 -0.22 -18.28
CA ALA A 189 1.17 -1.40 -17.54
C ALA A 189 1.30 -1.20 -16.02
N LEU A 190 2.50 -0.85 -15.56
CA LEU A 190 2.74 -0.51 -14.15
C LEU A 190 1.94 0.73 -13.70
N TYR A 191 1.68 1.72 -14.57
CA TYR A 191 0.78 2.82 -14.21
C TYR A 191 -0.63 2.33 -13.84
N VAL A 192 -1.20 1.42 -14.63
CA VAL A 192 -2.51 0.85 -14.34
C VAL A 192 -2.46 -0.03 -13.09
N LEU A 193 -1.46 -0.92 -13.01
CA LEU A 193 -1.38 -1.93 -11.94
C LEU A 193 -0.99 -1.32 -10.58
N TYR A 194 -0.12 -0.31 -10.56
CA TYR A 194 0.35 0.33 -9.31
C TYR A 194 -0.56 1.47 -8.86
N GLN A 195 -1.18 2.21 -9.78
CA GLN A 195 -1.91 3.42 -9.45
C GLN A 195 -3.42 3.29 -9.63
N VAL A 196 -3.85 2.98 -10.86
CA VAL A 196 -5.26 3.10 -11.24
C VAL A 196 -6.10 1.98 -10.64
N ALA A 197 -5.67 0.73 -10.81
CA ALA A 197 -6.41 -0.43 -10.31
C ALA A 197 -6.52 -0.43 -8.77
N PRO A 198 -5.44 -0.21 -7.99
CA PRO A 198 -5.55 -0.10 -6.54
C PRO A 198 -6.53 1.00 -6.09
N LEU A 199 -6.50 2.16 -6.74
CA LEU A 199 -7.44 3.25 -6.42
C LEU A 199 -8.90 2.86 -6.71
N ILE A 200 -9.15 2.16 -7.82
CA ILE A 200 -10.48 1.63 -8.15
C ILE A 200 -10.92 0.62 -7.09
N PHE A 201 -10.05 -0.32 -6.69
CA PHE A 201 -10.38 -1.33 -5.68
C PHE A 201 -10.74 -0.70 -4.33
N LEU A 202 -9.99 0.32 -3.90
CA LEU A 202 -10.29 1.08 -2.69
C LEU A 202 -11.62 1.84 -2.79
N ALA A 203 -11.92 2.45 -3.94
CA ALA A 203 -13.19 3.14 -4.15
C ALA A 203 -14.38 2.17 -4.13
N VAL A 204 -14.24 1.01 -4.78
CA VAL A 204 -15.26 -0.05 -4.77
C VAL A 204 -15.46 -0.59 -3.35
N TYR A 205 -14.38 -0.88 -2.61
CA TYR A 205 -14.44 -1.26 -1.20
C TYR A 205 -15.25 -0.24 -0.38
N PHE A 206 -14.91 1.05 -0.47
CA PHE A 206 -15.57 2.10 0.29
C PHE A 206 -17.08 2.18 -0.03
N VAL A 207 -17.44 2.09 -1.31
CA VAL A 207 -18.84 2.12 -1.75
C VAL A 207 -19.60 0.89 -1.25
N LEU A 208 -19.03 -0.31 -1.41
CA LEU A 208 -19.67 -1.56 -0.98
C LEU A 208 -19.89 -1.58 0.53
N GLU A 209 -18.90 -1.18 1.34
CA GLU A 209 -19.04 -1.13 2.80
C GLU A 209 -20.02 -0.04 3.25
N THR A 210 -20.01 1.12 2.59
CA THR A 210 -21.01 2.17 2.88
C THR A 210 -22.43 1.66 2.63
N VAL A 211 -22.64 0.93 1.52
CA VAL A 211 -23.95 0.34 1.20
C VAL A 211 -24.32 -0.73 2.23
N LEU A 212 -23.39 -1.59 2.63
CA LEU A 212 -23.61 -2.62 3.64
C LEU A 212 -24.08 -2.00 4.96
N VAL A 213 -23.36 -0.98 5.44
CA VAL A 213 -23.69 -0.31 6.70
C VAL A 213 -25.04 0.41 6.64
N VAL A 214 -25.31 1.17 5.56
CA VAL A 214 -26.55 1.97 5.45
C VAL A 214 -27.78 1.14 5.13
N LYS A 215 -27.65 0.06 4.35
CA LYS A 215 -28.77 -0.71 3.82
C LYS A 215 -29.01 -2.05 4.48
N VAL A 216 -27.97 -2.65 5.06
CA VAL A 216 -28.06 -3.98 5.68
C VAL A 216 -28.05 -3.84 7.20
N LEU A 217 -27.08 -3.10 7.76
CA LEU A 217 -26.95 -2.94 9.21
C LEU A 217 -27.86 -1.84 9.78
N GLU A 218 -28.16 -0.81 8.99
CA GLU A 218 -28.93 0.37 9.40
C GLU A 218 -28.33 1.12 10.62
N GLU A 219 -27.02 1.02 10.83
CA GLU A 219 -26.27 1.66 11.92
C GLU A 219 -25.26 2.69 11.40
N TRP A 220 -25.25 3.91 11.93
CA TRP A 220 -24.42 5.00 11.39
C TRP A 220 -23.02 5.10 11.99
N VAL A 221 -22.77 4.51 13.16
CA VAL A 221 -21.49 4.63 13.86
C VAL A 221 -20.32 4.01 13.08
N PRO A 222 -20.46 2.83 12.44
CA PRO A 222 -19.39 2.25 11.61
C PRO A 222 -18.90 3.17 10.48
N LEU A 223 -19.77 4.03 9.93
CA LEU A 223 -19.39 4.97 8.87
C LEU A 223 -18.37 6.02 9.32
N ILE A 224 -18.32 6.36 10.61
CA ILE A 224 -17.32 7.30 11.14
C ILE A 224 -15.92 6.69 10.98
N TRP A 225 -15.78 5.39 11.23
CA TRP A 225 -14.52 4.67 11.13
C TRP A 225 -14.12 4.43 9.68
N LEU A 226 -15.07 4.02 8.83
CA LEU A 226 -14.84 3.86 7.39
C LEU A 226 -14.48 5.19 6.71
N GLY A 227 -15.21 6.26 7.04
CA GLY A 227 -14.93 7.62 6.56
C GLY A 227 -13.59 8.15 7.06
N GLY A 228 -13.27 7.90 8.33
CA GLY A 228 -11.97 8.21 8.92
C GLY A 228 -10.82 7.51 8.19
N ALA A 229 -10.95 6.21 7.91
CA ALA A 229 -9.96 5.46 7.13
C ALA A 229 -9.72 6.11 5.76
N ALA A 230 -10.79 6.34 4.99
CA ALA A 230 -10.69 6.98 3.68
C ALA A 230 -10.05 8.37 3.74
N ALA A 231 -10.40 9.18 4.74
CA ALA A 231 -9.84 10.51 4.93
C ALA A 231 -8.34 10.47 5.26
N PHE A 232 -7.90 9.57 6.15
CA PHE A 232 -6.49 9.42 6.48
C PHE A 232 -5.68 8.86 5.30
N PHE A 233 -6.19 7.88 4.56
CA PHE A 233 -5.53 7.41 3.34
C PHE A 233 -5.37 8.55 2.33
N ALA A 234 -6.45 9.29 2.04
CA ALA A 234 -6.41 10.42 1.11
C ALA A 234 -5.43 11.51 1.57
N LEU A 235 -5.38 11.79 2.88
CA LEU A 235 -4.41 12.72 3.45
C LEU A 235 -2.97 12.25 3.21
N GLY A 236 -2.67 10.97 3.41
CA GLY A 236 -1.38 10.37 3.09
C GLY A 236 -1.00 10.57 1.62
N GLN A 237 -1.93 10.31 0.70
CA GLN A 237 -1.70 10.52 -0.73
C GLN A 237 -1.44 12.00 -1.06
N VAL A 238 -2.14 12.95 -0.43
CA VAL A 238 -1.86 14.39 -0.59
C VAL A 238 -0.45 14.74 -0.13
N PHE A 239 -0.01 14.20 1.01
CA PHE A 239 1.34 14.41 1.50
C PHE A 239 2.39 13.91 0.51
N ASN A 240 2.24 12.70 -0.03
CA ASN A 240 3.22 12.16 -0.97
C ASN A 240 3.18 12.85 -2.33
N TYR A 241 2.01 12.96 -2.97
CA TYR A 241 1.91 13.42 -4.36
C TYR A 241 1.98 14.94 -4.53
N THR A 242 1.61 15.72 -3.52
CA THR A 242 1.48 17.20 -3.66
C THR A 242 2.45 17.97 -2.77
N ILE A 243 2.69 17.49 -1.55
CA ILE A 243 3.44 18.23 -0.53
C ILE A 243 4.89 17.74 -0.43
N SER A 244 5.21 16.52 -0.89
CA SER A 244 6.49 15.86 -0.65
C SER A 244 7.70 16.69 -1.09
N SER A 245 7.72 17.19 -2.33
CA SER A 245 8.81 18.04 -2.80
C SER A 245 8.99 19.34 -1.98
N LYS A 246 7.91 19.90 -1.44
CA LYS A 246 7.99 21.10 -0.58
C LYS A 246 8.62 20.78 0.78
N ILE A 247 8.26 19.64 1.38
CA ILE A 247 8.85 19.15 2.63
C ILE A 247 10.32 18.81 2.42
N CYS A 248 10.66 18.11 1.34
CA CYS A 248 12.03 17.75 1.02
C CYS A 248 12.92 18.99 0.86
N ASN A 249 12.48 19.97 0.06
CA ASN A 249 13.23 21.21 -0.12
C ASN A 249 13.33 22.02 1.19
N GLY A 250 12.23 22.11 1.96
CA GLY A 250 12.20 22.85 3.23
C GLY A 250 13.06 22.23 4.33
N THR A 251 13.36 20.93 4.24
CA THR A 251 14.19 20.21 5.22
C THR A 251 15.59 19.88 4.71
N SER A 252 15.97 20.39 3.53
CA SER A 252 17.24 20.10 2.86
C SER A 252 17.49 18.60 2.63
N GLY A 253 16.45 17.87 2.18
CA GLY A 253 16.55 16.45 1.84
C GLY A 253 16.66 15.50 3.03
N LYS A 254 16.19 15.92 4.21
CA LYS A 254 16.18 15.07 5.42
C LYS A 254 14.94 14.18 5.52
N ILE A 255 13.77 14.73 5.18
CA ILE A 255 12.48 14.05 5.16
C ILE A 255 11.67 14.54 3.97
N ASP A 256 10.66 13.76 3.57
CA ASP A 256 9.75 14.10 2.49
C ASP A 256 8.31 13.70 2.87
N GLY A 257 7.40 13.78 1.90
CA GLY A 257 5.99 13.44 2.10
C GLY A 257 5.73 11.94 2.27
N SER A 258 6.62 11.06 1.81
CA SER A 258 6.40 9.61 1.92
C SER A 258 6.37 9.14 3.38
N MET A 259 7.15 9.74 4.29
CA MET A 259 7.05 9.45 5.73
C MET A 259 5.64 9.69 6.29
N PHE A 260 4.99 10.79 5.88
CA PHE A 260 3.64 11.10 6.32
C PHE A 260 2.61 10.20 5.66
N GLU A 261 2.83 9.81 4.41
CA GLU A 261 2.01 8.82 3.73
C GLU A 261 2.03 7.47 4.46
N THR A 262 3.22 6.93 4.80
CA THR A 262 3.34 5.71 5.61
C THR A 262 2.58 5.84 6.94
N PHE A 263 2.72 6.98 7.64
CA PHE A 263 2.04 7.23 8.91
C PHE A 263 0.51 7.25 8.79
N PHE A 264 -0.02 8.02 7.82
CA PHE A 264 -1.46 8.15 7.65
C PHE A 264 -2.10 6.90 7.04
N THR A 265 -1.38 6.18 6.18
CA THR A 265 -1.80 4.85 5.69
C THR A 265 -1.86 3.84 6.84
N MET A 266 -0.90 3.86 7.77
CA MET A 266 -0.94 3.03 8.99
C MET A 266 -2.17 3.32 9.88
N ILE A 267 -2.54 4.59 10.03
CA ILE A 267 -3.77 4.98 10.74
C ILE A 267 -4.98 4.48 9.96
N SER A 268 -5.03 4.69 8.63
CA SER A 268 -6.12 4.23 7.78
C SER A 268 -6.36 2.73 7.92
N VAL A 269 -5.31 1.91 7.88
CA VAL A 269 -5.44 0.45 8.03
C VAL A 269 -5.94 0.07 9.44
N SER A 270 -5.47 0.75 10.48
CA SER A 270 -5.99 0.57 11.84
C SER A 270 -7.49 0.88 11.93
N LEU A 271 -7.94 1.93 11.23
CA LEU A 271 -9.36 2.32 11.17
C LEU A 271 -10.20 1.37 10.32
N VAL A 272 -9.65 0.81 9.24
CA VAL A 272 -10.29 -0.28 8.48
C VAL A 272 -10.50 -1.51 9.36
N TRP A 273 -9.48 -1.88 10.13
CA TRP A 273 -9.59 -2.99 11.08
C TRP A 273 -10.63 -2.70 12.17
N TYR A 274 -10.62 -1.49 12.74
CA TYR A 274 -11.60 -1.12 13.76
C TYR A 274 -13.03 -1.08 13.19
N PHE A 275 -13.20 -0.52 11.99
CA PHE A 275 -14.46 -0.59 11.25
C PHE A 275 -14.95 -2.04 11.11
N TRP A 276 -14.09 -2.95 10.67
CA TRP A 276 -14.43 -4.37 10.57
C TRP A 276 -14.87 -4.95 11.92
N THR A 277 -14.20 -4.59 13.03
CA THR A 277 -14.65 -5.04 14.36
C THR A 277 -16.04 -4.53 14.72
N THR A 278 -16.38 -3.28 14.38
CA THR A 278 -17.70 -2.71 14.71
C THR A 278 -18.85 -3.35 13.93
N ILE A 279 -18.60 -3.86 12.72
CA ILE A 279 -19.64 -4.52 11.90
C ILE A 279 -19.71 -6.03 12.12
N THR A 280 -18.81 -6.61 12.92
CA THR A 280 -18.73 -8.06 13.18
C THR A 280 -18.84 -8.43 14.66
N GLU A 281 -19.00 -7.45 15.55
CA GLU A 281 -19.33 -7.70 16.95
C GLU A 281 -20.85 -7.94 17.08
N ASP A 282 -21.22 -9.18 17.44
CA ASP A 282 -22.55 -9.46 17.99
C ASP A 282 -22.62 -8.91 19.42
N ASP A 283 -23.73 -8.26 19.79
CA ASP A 283 -24.08 -7.69 21.11
C ASP A 283 -24.11 -8.73 22.27
N TRP A 284 -23.10 -9.57 22.44
CA TRP A 284 -23.01 -10.50 23.56
C TRP A 284 -22.38 -9.87 24.81
N ASP A 285 -21.61 -8.78 24.64
CA ASP A 285 -20.93 -8.06 25.73
C ASP A 285 -21.78 -6.96 26.41
N SER A 286 -23.00 -6.67 25.93
CA SER A 286 -23.92 -5.75 26.63
C SER A 286 -24.41 -6.32 27.97
N SER A 287 -24.14 -7.61 28.24
CA SER A 287 -24.39 -8.29 29.51
C SER A 287 -23.22 -8.25 30.51
N ALA A 288 -22.03 -7.79 30.10
CA ALA A 288 -20.86 -7.67 30.98
C ALA A 288 -20.77 -6.31 31.73
N TYR A 289 -21.68 -5.38 31.45
CA TYR A 289 -21.78 -4.06 32.09
C TYR A 289 -23.07 -3.85 32.90
N ALA A 290 -23.73 -4.92 33.35
CA ALA A 290 -24.85 -4.88 34.30
C ALA A 290 -24.44 -5.42 35.68
#